data_AF-A0A950Y5D1-F1
#
_entry.id   AF-A0A950Y5D1-F1
#
_cell.length_a   1.000
_cell.length_b   1.000
_cell.length_c   1.000
_cell.angle_alpha   90.00
_cell.angle_beta   90.00
_cell.angle_gamma   90.00
#
_symmetry.space_group_name_H-M   'P 1'
#
loop_
_entity.id
_entity.type
_entity.pdbx_description
1 polymer ?
#
loop_
_entity_poly.entity_id
_entity_poly.type
_entity_poly.pdbx_seq_one_letter_code
_entity_poly.pdbx_strand_id
1 'polypeptide(L)'
;MIEGVSLRNPLFINTLGHACGVLLFGLLIVLLLRGWSRSKDRQRSLSLAAACLAFTWNLGSLIGLASTHRDGEIAGWVVAVNFSALSVLPAILLKIVLRQRYPLLVNIGFALALSSVGLHFAELYTPSAGLHDAALLLITAGFTALIGCVYAFSFRNREQISLTDVICLLLFTLSFLHFGYGHSKAAWTNEVAWHHAGIPLALIVLLRDYRLLFLETFIRFAANFGLGAVCAFALYWANKSGHLVEHARGNGFVCGMLLIGFCFSLVLFAYIRTLLQKQLTRRMFRRADLNACSKRILQISSESESEKELLHRAAEELCSFVEANGFQISNAPSGHAARYDFSPELELPLRFSRGDALTLQLAVRRGGARYLPEDTESLTQLCGLLIEQVERFRTNELQRLAHEAELRALQAQINPHFLFNALNTIYGTIGRESYQARRLVLNLADLFRYCLQRDKPFISLGEELSIVQAFLEIESLRLGDRLSTEVSISETARRVMIPSLMVQPLVENAIKHGAER
;
A
#
# COMPACT_ATOMS: atom_id res chain seq x y z
N MET A 1 47.94 14.13 1.81
CA MET A 1 47.69 14.57 3.21
C MET A 1 46.83 13.59 4.02
N ILE A 2 46.84 12.28 3.69
CA ILE A 2 46.30 11.21 4.54
C ILE A 2 47.20 9.97 4.34
N GLU A 3 48.46 10.06 4.75
CA GLU A 3 49.29 8.88 4.99
C GLU A 3 49.02 8.43 6.43
N GLY A 4 48.63 7.17 6.63
CA GLY A 4 48.48 6.59 7.98
C GLY A 4 47.08 6.13 8.42
N VAL A 5 46.03 6.24 7.59
CA VAL A 5 44.74 5.62 7.91
C VAL A 5 44.84 4.11 7.71
N SER A 6 45.10 3.42 8.81
CA SER A 6 44.98 1.97 8.93
C SER A 6 43.58 1.64 9.43
N LEU A 7 42.91 0.66 8.80
CA LEU A 7 41.75 -0.05 9.35
C LEU A 7 42.15 -0.92 10.56
N ARG A 8 43.06 -0.45 11.39
CA ARG A 8 43.37 -0.97 12.73
C ARG A 8 43.52 0.18 13.73
N ASN A 9 43.31 1.42 13.30
CA ASN A 9 43.44 2.59 14.16
C ASN A 9 42.14 2.79 14.97
N PRO A 10 42.18 2.66 16.31
CA PRO A 10 41.01 2.79 17.19
C PRO A 10 40.36 4.15 17.14
N LEU A 11 41.16 5.21 17.05
CA LEU A 11 40.64 6.57 16.95
C LEU A 11 39.81 6.76 15.69
N PHE A 12 40.24 6.16 14.57
CA PHE A 12 39.53 6.27 13.29
C PHE A 12 38.17 5.58 13.32
N ILE A 13 38.08 4.35 13.83
CA ILE A 13 36.79 3.64 13.91
C ILE A 13 35.85 4.28 14.93
N ASN A 14 36.35 4.70 16.10
CA ASN A 14 35.48 5.32 17.11
C ASN A 14 34.94 6.66 16.59
N THR A 15 35.76 7.44 15.88
CA THR A 15 35.31 8.66 15.20
C THR A 15 34.24 8.35 14.16
N LEU A 16 34.43 7.31 13.33
CA LEU A 16 33.45 6.92 12.32
C LEU A 16 32.13 6.43 12.95
N GLY A 17 32.22 5.62 14.01
CA GLY A 17 31.07 5.07 14.73
C GLY A 17 30.21 6.15 15.38
N HIS A 18 30.84 7.06 16.13
CA HIS A 18 30.11 8.16 16.75
C HIS A 18 29.62 9.20 15.74
N ALA A 19 30.37 9.48 14.66
CA ALA A 19 29.89 10.36 13.58
C ALA A 19 28.66 9.78 12.89
N CYS A 20 28.64 8.46 12.64
CA CYS A 20 27.46 7.77 12.14
C CYS A 20 26.30 7.88 13.14
N GLY A 21 26.56 7.68 14.44
CA GLY A 21 25.57 7.84 15.50
C GLY A 21 24.96 9.26 15.56
N VAL A 22 25.79 10.31 15.50
CA VAL A 22 25.32 11.71 15.46
C VAL A 22 24.41 11.96 14.26
N LEU A 23 24.81 11.51 13.06
CA LEU A 23 23.99 11.65 11.86
C LEU A 23 22.67 10.88 12.00
N LEU A 24 22.73 9.65 12.51
CA LEU A 24 21.59 8.75 12.68
C LEU A 24 20.54 9.33 13.63
N PHE A 25 20.96 9.68 14.85
CA PHE A 25 20.06 10.20 15.88
C PHE A 25 19.66 11.66 15.59
N GLY A 26 20.51 12.45 14.92
CA GLY A 26 20.14 13.79 14.45
C GLY A 26 19.03 13.75 13.42
N LEU A 27 19.13 12.83 12.44
CA LEU A 27 18.04 12.59 11.49
C LEU A 27 16.77 12.12 12.21
N LEU A 28 16.90 11.20 13.16
CA LEU A 28 15.77 10.70 13.95
C LEU A 28 15.06 11.85 14.69
N ILE A 29 15.79 12.76 15.31
CA ILE A 29 15.23 13.95 15.96
C ILE A 29 14.48 14.83 14.96
N VAL A 30 15.09 15.16 13.80
CA VAL A 30 14.45 15.97 12.77
C VAL A 30 13.15 15.34 12.27
N LEU A 31 13.18 14.03 12.05
CA LEU A 31 12.03 13.23 11.65
C LEU A 31 10.93 13.28 12.73
N LEU A 32 11.28 13.00 13.98
CA LEU A 32 10.38 13.07 15.14
C LEU A 32 9.85 14.47 15.41
N LEU A 33 10.52 15.54 14.98
CA LEU A 33 10.04 16.92 15.08
C LEU A 33 9.16 17.32 13.87
N ARG A 34 9.49 16.90 12.65
CA ARG A 34 8.72 17.24 11.43
C ARG A 34 7.33 16.63 11.40
N GLY A 35 7.15 15.42 11.95
CA GLY A 35 5.82 14.81 12.03
C GLY A 35 4.86 15.48 13.03
N TRP A 36 5.18 16.65 13.59
CA TRP A 36 4.50 17.27 14.74
C TRP A 36 3.18 17.93 14.32
N SER A 37 2.21 17.11 13.92
CA SER A 37 0.82 17.52 13.72
C SER A 37 -0.09 16.97 14.83
N ARG A 38 -0.66 17.92 15.59
CA ARG A 38 -1.84 17.95 16.49
C ARG A 38 -2.25 16.76 17.40
N SER A 39 -1.59 15.59 17.41
CA SER A 39 -1.88 14.54 18.40
C SER A 39 -0.85 14.52 19.55
N LYS A 40 -1.34 14.76 20.78
CA LYS A 40 -0.57 14.68 22.04
C LYS A 40 -0.31 13.21 22.42
N ASP A 41 0.60 12.54 21.71
CA ASP A 41 1.00 11.19 22.06
C ASP A 41 2.20 11.19 23.04
N ARG A 42 1.98 10.72 24.27
CA ARG A 42 2.99 10.68 25.35
C ARG A 42 4.17 9.76 25.00
N GLN A 43 3.95 8.76 24.14
CA GLN A 43 4.95 7.77 23.75
C GLN A 43 5.99 8.35 22.76
N ARG A 44 5.55 9.30 21.94
CA ARG A 44 6.43 10.06 21.03
C ARG A 44 7.43 10.95 21.76
N SER A 45 7.02 11.55 22.87
CA SER A 45 7.92 12.37 23.71
C SER A 45 9.06 11.53 24.32
N LEU A 46 8.78 10.28 24.70
CA LEU A 46 9.80 9.36 25.21
C LEU A 46 10.79 8.94 24.12
N SER A 47 10.31 8.64 22.92
CA SER A 47 11.17 8.31 21.77
C SER A 47 12.07 9.49 21.37
N LEU A 48 11.53 10.71 21.40
CA LEU A 48 12.34 11.93 21.18
C LEU A 48 13.39 12.11 22.26
N ALA A 49 13.05 11.90 23.53
CA ALA A 49 14.01 11.98 24.63
C ALA A 49 15.13 10.94 24.48
N ALA A 50 14.80 9.69 24.12
CA ALA A 50 15.80 8.66 23.84
C ALA A 50 16.72 9.05 22.66
N ALA A 51 16.15 9.58 21.57
CA ALA A 51 16.92 10.03 20.41
C ALA A 51 17.86 11.19 20.77
N CYS A 52 17.40 12.17 21.55
CA CYS A 52 18.22 13.28 22.01
C CYS A 52 19.38 12.82 22.91
N LEU A 53 19.12 11.93 23.87
CA LEU A 53 20.19 11.41 24.74
C LEU A 53 21.23 10.60 23.96
N ALA A 54 20.78 9.78 23.01
CA ALA A 54 21.69 9.03 22.15
C ALA A 54 22.50 9.95 21.22
N PHE A 55 21.89 11.03 20.72
CA PHE A 55 22.60 12.07 19.98
C PHE A 55 23.66 12.77 20.84
N THR A 56 23.30 13.18 22.06
CA THR A 56 24.21 13.81 23.03
C THR A 56 25.38 12.88 23.36
N TRP A 57 25.13 11.58 23.57
CA TRP A 57 26.18 10.59 23.80
C TRP A 57 27.17 10.51 22.63
N ASN A 58 26.66 10.42 21.40
CA ASN A 58 27.54 10.30 20.23
C ASN A 58 28.32 11.60 19.96
N LEU A 59 27.68 12.76 20.15
CA LEU A 59 28.33 14.05 19.98
C LEU A 59 29.37 14.32 21.07
N GLY A 60 29.04 14.04 22.34
CA GLY A 60 29.96 14.17 23.47
C GLY A 60 31.18 13.28 23.33
N SER A 61 31.00 12.05 22.83
CA SER A 61 32.10 11.14 22.55
C SER A 61 33.03 11.64 21.42
N LEU A 62 32.49 12.25 20.36
CA LEU A 62 33.31 12.90 19.32
C LEU A 62 34.10 14.09 19.87
N ILE A 63 33.46 14.92 20.69
CA ILE A 63 34.11 16.06 21.35
C ILE A 63 35.24 15.55 22.24
N GLY A 64 34.99 14.49 23.03
CA GLY A 64 35.98 13.84 23.89
C GLY A 64 37.18 13.28 23.10
N LEU A 65 36.93 12.63 21.96
CA LEU A 65 37.99 12.13 21.08
C LEU A 65 38.79 13.26 20.42
N ALA A 66 38.18 14.42 20.16
CA ALA A 66 38.84 15.59 19.59
C ALA A 66 39.58 16.44 20.64
N SER A 67 39.14 16.41 21.90
CA SER A 67 39.64 17.24 23.00
C SER A 67 40.82 16.61 23.77
N THR A 68 41.30 15.44 23.39
CA THR A 68 42.44 14.74 24.03
C THR A 68 43.77 15.54 24.09
N HIS A 69 43.78 16.77 23.59
CA HIS A 69 44.93 17.69 23.61
C HIS A 69 44.67 19.07 24.24
N ARG A 70 43.50 19.36 24.83
CA ARG A 70 43.23 20.65 25.49
C ARG A 70 42.42 20.50 26.78
N ASP A 71 43.04 20.93 27.88
CA ASP A 71 42.48 21.31 29.19
C ASP A 71 41.67 20.26 29.99
N GLY A 72 42.22 19.86 31.15
CA GLY A 72 41.70 18.77 31.99
C GLY A 72 40.32 19.02 32.60
N GLU A 73 39.93 20.28 32.85
CA GLU A 73 38.62 20.59 33.45
C GLU A 73 37.47 20.47 32.43
N ILE A 74 37.66 20.98 31.21
CA ILE A 74 36.65 20.90 30.14
C ILE A 74 36.42 19.44 29.74
N ALA A 75 37.48 18.64 29.70
CA ALA A 75 37.38 17.21 29.45
C ALA A 75 36.52 16.48 30.49
N GLY A 76 36.66 16.81 31.79
CA GLY A 76 35.85 16.24 32.87
C GLY A 76 34.35 16.50 32.69
N TRP A 77 33.97 17.77 32.44
CA TRP A 77 32.56 18.13 32.21
C TRP A 77 31.97 17.43 30.99
N VAL A 78 32.73 17.33 29.90
CA VAL A 78 32.29 16.60 28.69
C VAL A 78 32.05 15.13 29.02
N VAL A 79 32.97 14.48 29.74
CA VAL A 79 32.82 13.08 30.17
C VAL A 79 31.58 12.90 31.07
N ALA A 80 31.41 13.74 32.09
CA ALA A 80 30.28 13.64 33.03
C ALA A 80 28.92 13.80 32.32
N VAL A 81 28.78 14.80 31.44
CA VAL A 81 27.55 15.01 30.66
C VAL A 81 27.30 13.86 29.69
N ASN A 82 28.35 13.39 29.02
CA ASN A 82 28.28 12.32 28.03
C ASN A 82 27.79 11.02 28.67
N PHE A 83 28.46 10.57 29.73
CA PHE A 83 28.10 9.35 30.44
C PHE A 83 26.79 9.46 31.21
N SER A 84 26.40 10.67 31.65
CA SER A 84 25.05 10.91 32.18
C SER A 84 23.96 10.68 31.14
N ALA A 85 24.17 11.15 29.90
CA ALA A 85 23.21 10.92 28.82
C ALA A 85 23.07 9.42 28.48
N LEU A 86 24.20 8.70 28.46
CA LEU A 86 24.23 7.25 28.28
C LEU A 86 23.51 6.51 29.42
N SER A 87 23.73 6.96 30.66
CA SER A 87 23.20 6.38 31.90
C SER A 87 21.67 6.45 32.02
N VAL A 88 21.05 7.47 31.43
CA VAL A 88 19.59 7.64 31.46
C VAL A 88 18.87 6.81 30.40
N LEU A 89 19.57 6.43 29.32
CA LEU A 89 18.96 5.76 28.17
C LEU A 89 18.24 4.44 28.55
N PRO A 90 18.84 3.51 29.34
CA PRO A 90 18.16 2.27 29.73
C PRO A 90 16.84 2.49 30.47
N ALA A 91 16.73 3.54 31.30
CA ALA A 91 15.51 3.85 32.05
C ALA A 91 14.36 4.28 31.12
N ILE A 92 14.67 5.13 30.14
CA ILE A 92 13.69 5.57 29.14
C ILE A 92 13.26 4.39 28.26
N LEU A 93 14.21 3.57 27.84
CA LEU A 93 13.94 2.39 27.02
C LEU A 93 13.09 1.37 27.76
N LEU A 94 13.38 1.13 29.05
CA LEU A 94 12.56 0.28 29.91
C LEU A 94 11.13 0.82 30.00
N LYS A 95 10.95 2.13 30.14
CA LYS A 95 9.61 2.77 30.13
C LYS A 95 8.89 2.62 28.80
N ILE A 96 9.60 2.74 27.67
CA ILE A 96 9.04 2.47 26.34
C ILE A 96 8.61 0.99 26.24
N VAL A 97 9.44 0.09 26.77
CA VAL A 97 9.18 -1.36 26.71
C VAL A 97 7.99 -1.78 27.56
N LEU A 98 7.85 -1.21 28.75
CA LEU A 98 6.78 -1.55 29.68
C LEU A 98 5.50 -0.72 29.48
N ARG A 99 5.57 0.40 28.73
CA ARG A 99 4.47 1.34 28.52
C ARG A 99 3.87 1.84 29.85
N GLN A 100 2.68 1.36 30.21
CA GLN A 100 1.96 1.69 31.46
C GLN A 100 2.03 0.54 32.49
N ARG A 101 2.72 -0.56 32.18
CA ARG A 101 2.83 -1.73 33.06
C ARG A 101 3.98 -1.57 34.05
N TYR A 102 3.82 -2.15 35.23
CA TYR A 102 4.83 -2.19 36.30
C TYR A 102 5.49 -0.82 36.60
N PRO A 103 4.71 0.22 36.97
CA PRO A 103 5.24 1.57 37.21
C PRO A 103 6.33 1.61 38.28
N LEU A 104 6.27 0.71 39.27
CA LEU A 104 7.29 0.58 40.30
C LEU A 104 8.66 0.18 39.71
N LEU A 105 8.70 -0.80 38.80
CA LEU A 105 9.94 -1.23 38.16
C LEU A 105 10.53 -0.13 37.27
N VAL A 106 9.67 0.64 36.59
CA VAL A 106 10.10 1.82 35.82
C VAL A 106 10.71 2.87 36.76
N ASN A 107 10.08 3.18 37.89
CA ASN A 107 10.60 4.15 38.85
C ASN A 107 11.95 3.72 39.45
N ILE A 108 12.12 2.42 39.75
CA ILE A 108 13.40 1.86 40.18
C ILE A 108 14.47 2.07 39.09
N GLY A 109 14.13 1.82 37.83
CA GLY A 109 15.04 2.08 36.70
C GLY A 109 15.50 3.55 36.61
N PHE A 110 14.59 4.51 36.78
CA PHE A 110 14.95 5.93 36.82
C PHE A 110 15.79 6.29 38.05
N ALA A 111 15.52 5.70 39.21
CA ALA A 111 16.33 5.91 40.41
C ALA A 111 17.78 5.42 40.20
N LEU A 112 17.97 4.22 39.66
CA LEU A 112 19.29 3.68 39.30
C LEU A 112 20.05 4.59 38.33
N ALA A 113 19.37 5.06 37.28
CA ALA A 113 19.95 5.98 36.31
C ALA A 113 20.36 7.31 36.95
N LEU A 114 19.51 7.91 37.79
CA LEU A 114 19.79 9.18 38.44
C LEU A 114 20.91 9.07 39.48
N SER A 115 20.99 7.96 40.22
CA SER A 115 22.10 7.67 41.11
C SER A 115 23.43 7.57 40.36
N SER A 116 23.44 6.91 39.20
CA SER A 116 24.64 6.86 38.34
C SER A 116 25.02 8.22 37.77
N VAL A 117 24.05 9.05 37.37
CA VAL A 117 24.32 10.45 36.97
C VAL A 117 24.99 11.20 38.12
N GLY A 118 24.46 11.05 39.35
CA GLY A 118 25.05 11.64 40.54
C GLY A 118 26.52 11.24 40.75
N LEU A 119 26.86 9.97 40.52
CA LEU A 119 28.24 9.48 40.63
C LEU A 119 29.17 10.09 39.58
N HIS A 120 28.72 10.21 38.31
CA HIS A 120 29.50 10.87 37.24
C HIS A 120 29.78 12.35 37.54
N PHE A 121 28.83 13.07 38.14
CA PHE A 121 29.04 14.47 38.54
C PHE A 121 29.85 14.60 39.84
N ALA A 122 29.72 13.66 40.78
CA ALA A 122 30.50 13.66 42.02
C ALA A 122 32.01 13.52 41.76
N GLU A 123 32.38 12.81 40.71
CA GLU A 123 33.77 12.66 40.28
C GLU A 123 34.42 13.97 39.83
N LEU A 124 33.64 14.95 39.33
CA LEU A 124 34.15 16.28 39.01
C LEU A 124 34.72 17.02 40.23
N TYR A 125 34.15 16.75 41.41
CA TYR A 125 34.55 17.38 42.67
C TYR A 125 35.51 16.50 43.49
N THR A 126 35.44 15.18 43.29
CA THR A 126 36.29 14.18 43.96
C THR A 126 36.90 13.24 42.92
N PRO A 127 37.99 13.64 42.25
CA PRO A 127 38.60 12.86 41.19
C PRO A 127 39.09 11.51 41.73
N SER A 128 38.29 10.48 41.53
CA SER A 128 38.60 9.12 41.96
C SER A 128 38.05 8.17 40.91
N ALA A 129 38.96 7.45 40.24
CA ALA A 129 38.62 6.54 39.14
C ALA A 129 37.59 5.47 39.52
N GLY A 130 37.36 5.24 40.82
CA GLY A 130 36.35 4.30 41.31
C GLY A 130 34.89 4.78 41.18
N LEU A 131 34.62 6.09 41.13
CA LEU A 131 33.23 6.60 41.07
C LEU A 131 32.60 6.35 39.69
N HIS A 132 33.35 6.56 38.62
CA HIS A 132 32.91 6.25 37.25
C HIS A 132 32.63 4.77 37.05
N ASP A 133 33.58 3.91 37.45
CA ASP A 133 33.44 2.46 37.30
C ASP A 133 32.29 1.94 38.18
N ALA A 134 32.11 2.50 39.38
CA ALA A 134 30.96 2.20 40.24
C ALA A 134 29.63 2.65 39.60
N ALA A 135 29.60 3.79 38.90
CA ALA A 135 28.43 4.27 38.19
C ALA A 135 28.03 3.33 37.03
N LEU A 136 29.01 2.91 36.22
CA LEU A 136 28.79 1.94 35.14
C LEU A 136 28.33 0.59 35.69
N LEU A 137 28.96 0.08 36.75
CA LEU A 137 28.59 -1.17 37.39
C LEU A 137 27.19 -1.11 38.01
N LEU A 138 26.84 0.00 38.67
CA LEU A 138 25.51 0.24 39.23
C LEU A 138 24.43 0.14 38.15
N ILE A 139 24.65 0.76 36.99
CA ILE A 139 23.71 0.66 35.87
C ILE A 139 23.66 -0.74 35.32
N THR A 140 24.80 -1.35 34.99
CA THR A 140 24.78 -2.67 34.36
C THR A 140 24.17 -3.73 35.27
N ALA A 141 24.66 -3.84 36.51
CA ALA A 141 24.14 -4.83 37.46
C ALA A 141 22.69 -4.51 37.86
N GLY A 142 22.39 -3.24 38.12
CA GLY A 142 21.05 -2.79 38.51
C GLY A 142 20.01 -3.05 37.42
N PHE A 143 20.28 -2.68 36.17
CA PHE A 143 19.36 -2.95 35.07
C PHE A 143 19.30 -4.42 34.71
N THR A 144 20.39 -5.19 34.79
CA THR A 144 20.35 -6.65 34.57
C THR A 144 19.39 -7.32 35.56
N ALA A 145 19.50 -6.99 36.85
CA ALA A 145 18.58 -7.49 37.88
C ALA A 145 17.14 -7.02 37.63
N LEU A 146 16.95 -5.74 37.28
CA LEU A 146 15.64 -5.16 37.01
C LEU A 146 14.94 -5.81 35.80
N ILE A 147 15.68 -6.08 34.72
CA ILE A 147 15.18 -6.78 33.53
C ILE A 147 14.83 -8.22 33.85
N GLY A 148 15.63 -8.89 34.69
CA GLY A 148 15.31 -10.22 35.22
C GLY A 148 13.99 -10.23 36.00
N CYS A 149 13.77 -9.25 36.87
CA CYS A 149 12.50 -9.05 37.59
C CYS A 149 11.33 -8.84 36.62
N VAL A 150 11.49 -7.97 35.61
CA VAL A 150 10.47 -7.75 34.57
C VAL A 150 10.08 -9.05 33.88
N TYR A 151 11.06 -9.85 33.47
CA TYR A 151 10.82 -11.14 32.81
C TYR A 151 10.09 -12.12 33.74
N ALA A 152 10.52 -12.23 35.00
CA ALA A 152 9.89 -13.11 35.99
C ALA A 152 8.43 -12.70 36.30
N PHE A 153 8.16 -11.41 36.48
CA PHE A 153 6.80 -10.89 36.68
C PHE A 153 5.91 -11.10 35.46
N SER A 154 6.44 -10.86 34.26
CA SER A 154 5.72 -11.10 33.01
C SER A 154 5.35 -12.57 32.82
N PHE A 155 6.28 -13.48 33.11
CA PHE A 155 6.06 -14.92 33.04
C PHE A 155 4.99 -15.37 34.05
N ARG A 156 5.08 -14.88 35.30
CA ARG A 156 4.10 -15.17 36.36
C ARG A 156 2.69 -14.70 36.01
N ASN A 157 2.56 -13.53 35.40
CA ASN A 157 1.27 -12.92 35.06
C ASN A 157 0.73 -13.36 33.68
N ARG A 158 1.39 -14.31 33.00
CA ARG A 158 1.07 -14.75 31.62
C ARG A 158 0.97 -13.59 30.61
N GLU A 159 1.73 -12.52 30.84
CA GLU A 159 1.78 -11.40 29.92
C GLU A 159 2.82 -11.66 28.81
N GLN A 160 2.43 -11.43 27.56
CA GLN A 160 3.35 -11.49 26.43
C GLN A 160 4.17 -10.20 26.36
N ILE A 161 5.36 -10.19 26.97
CA ILE A 161 6.44 -9.25 26.64
C ILE A 161 7.28 -9.88 25.53
N SER A 162 7.67 -9.07 24.53
CA SER A 162 8.55 -9.51 23.45
C SER A 162 9.90 -9.93 24.02
N LEU A 163 10.27 -11.20 23.82
CA LEU A 163 11.56 -11.76 24.24
C LEU A 163 12.73 -10.98 23.61
N THR A 164 12.54 -10.51 22.38
CA THR A 164 13.49 -9.64 21.67
C THR A 164 13.77 -8.34 22.42
N ASP A 165 12.75 -7.71 23.01
CA ASP A 165 12.94 -6.43 23.72
C ASP A 165 13.76 -6.61 25.00
N VAL A 166 13.52 -7.72 25.71
CA VAL A 166 14.25 -8.10 26.92
C VAL A 166 15.72 -8.38 26.59
N ILE A 167 15.97 -9.18 25.54
CA ILE A 167 17.34 -9.46 25.08
C ILE A 167 18.06 -8.18 24.70
N CYS A 168 17.43 -7.29 23.93
CA CYS A 168 18.10 -6.09 23.44
C CYS A 168 18.40 -5.09 24.56
N LEU A 169 17.48 -4.92 25.52
CA LEU A 169 17.73 -4.06 26.68
C LEU A 169 18.85 -4.65 27.57
N LEU A 170 18.92 -5.97 27.70
CA LEU A 170 19.98 -6.66 28.43
C LEU A 170 21.34 -6.53 27.72
N LEU A 171 21.40 -6.75 26.41
CA LEU A 171 22.62 -6.57 25.62
C LEU A 171 23.12 -5.11 25.66
N PHE A 172 22.20 -4.15 25.62
CA PHE A 172 22.55 -2.73 25.73
C PHE A 172 23.10 -2.37 27.11
N THR A 173 22.53 -2.89 28.19
CA THR A 173 23.00 -2.59 29.55
C THR A 173 24.31 -3.30 29.88
N LEU A 174 24.52 -4.50 29.33
CA LEU A 174 25.79 -5.24 29.43
C LEU A 174 26.93 -4.60 28.65
N SER A 175 26.66 -3.82 27.60
CA SER A 175 27.72 -3.14 26.85
C SER A 175 28.46 -2.09 27.68
N PHE A 176 27.86 -1.61 28.79
CA PHE A 176 28.45 -0.57 29.62
C PHE A 176 29.69 -1.04 30.40
N LEU A 177 29.82 -2.36 30.63
CA LEU A 177 31.00 -2.95 31.27
C LEU A 177 32.30 -2.74 30.47
N HIS A 178 32.20 -2.38 29.19
CA HIS A 178 33.37 -2.13 28.34
C HIS A 178 33.83 -0.66 28.37
N PHE A 179 33.12 0.26 29.03
CA PHE A 179 33.48 1.69 29.05
C PHE A 179 34.38 2.14 30.22
N GLY A 180 35.08 1.22 30.89
CA GLY A 180 35.94 1.55 32.04
C GLY A 180 37.07 2.54 31.72
N TYR A 181 37.68 3.13 32.78
CA TYR A 181 38.63 4.26 32.74
C TYR A 181 39.88 4.11 31.84
N GLY A 182 40.11 2.94 31.23
CA GLY A 182 41.17 2.70 30.27
C GLY A 182 40.69 2.89 28.83
N HIS A 183 40.71 4.13 28.31
CA HIS A 183 40.77 4.38 26.86
C HIS A 183 42.14 3.92 26.31
N SER A 184 42.42 2.62 26.43
CA SER A 184 43.65 2.02 25.93
C SER A 184 43.61 2.07 24.41
N LYS A 185 44.72 2.51 23.81
CA LYS A 185 44.90 2.67 22.35
C LYS A 185 44.84 1.35 21.56
N ALA A 186 44.21 0.29 22.07
CA ALA A 186 44.26 -1.08 21.52
C ALA A 186 42.96 -1.91 21.66
N ALA A 187 41.81 -1.32 21.99
CA ALA A 187 40.57 -2.07 22.15
C ALA A 187 39.76 -2.06 20.84
N TRP A 188 39.78 -3.14 20.05
CA TRP A 188 39.30 -3.01 18.66
C TRP A 188 38.47 -4.12 18.01
N THR A 189 38.45 -5.35 18.53
CA THR A 189 37.68 -6.41 17.85
C THR A 189 36.37 -6.77 18.53
N ASN A 190 36.31 -6.78 19.87
CA ASN A 190 35.07 -7.11 20.58
C ASN A 190 34.19 -5.87 20.82
N GLU A 191 34.77 -4.69 21.01
CA GLU A 191 34.02 -3.47 21.29
C GLU A 191 33.15 -3.01 20.12
N VAL A 192 33.56 -3.19 18.86
CA VAL A 192 32.74 -2.81 17.69
C VAL A 192 31.37 -3.51 17.70
N ALA A 193 31.30 -4.79 18.08
CA ALA A 193 30.04 -5.52 18.16
C ALA A 193 29.12 -5.01 19.29
N TRP A 194 29.70 -4.63 20.44
CA TRP A 194 28.96 -4.19 21.63
C TRP A 194 28.63 -2.69 21.62
N HIS A 195 29.49 -1.87 21.01
CA HIS A 195 29.32 -0.43 20.85
C HIS A 195 28.22 -0.11 19.83
N HIS A 196 28.04 -0.98 18.83
CA HIS A 196 26.92 -0.93 17.90
C HIS A 196 25.63 -1.53 18.43
N ALA A 197 25.54 -2.03 19.68
CA ALA A 197 24.28 -2.45 20.30
C ALA A 197 23.24 -1.30 20.35
N GLY A 198 23.69 -0.04 20.30
CA GLY A 198 22.85 1.13 20.12
C GLY A 198 22.10 1.18 18.78
N ILE A 199 22.60 0.53 17.72
CA ILE A 199 21.94 0.47 16.41
C ILE A 199 20.75 -0.51 16.44
N PRO A 200 20.86 -1.79 16.88
CA PRO A 200 19.71 -2.65 17.11
C PRO A 200 18.69 -2.03 18.07
N LEU A 201 19.15 -1.34 19.12
CA LEU A 201 18.28 -0.66 20.08
C LEU A 201 17.53 0.52 19.46
N ALA A 202 18.21 1.37 18.69
CA ALA A 202 17.59 2.45 17.91
C ALA A 202 16.62 1.89 16.87
N LEU A 203 16.99 0.79 16.22
CA LEU A 203 16.14 0.09 15.26
C LEU A 203 14.89 -0.46 15.95
N ILE A 204 14.99 -1.00 17.17
CA ILE A 204 13.86 -1.56 17.93
C ILE A 204 12.93 -0.47 18.46
N VAL A 205 13.47 0.64 18.98
CA VAL A 205 12.67 1.82 19.34
C VAL A 205 11.90 2.35 18.13
N LEU A 206 12.55 2.39 16.96
CA LEU A 206 11.93 2.77 15.68
C LEU A 206 10.90 1.75 15.17
N LEU A 207 11.21 0.45 15.27
CA LEU A 207 10.37 -0.66 14.82
C LEU A 207 9.10 -0.82 15.66
N ARG A 208 9.13 -0.39 16.92
CA ARG A 208 8.02 -0.58 17.85
C ARG A 208 6.94 0.48 17.73
N ASP A 209 7.33 1.76 17.62
CA ASP A 209 6.39 2.88 17.73
C ASP A 209 6.19 3.67 16.42
N TYR A 210 7.07 3.50 15.44
CA TYR A 210 7.02 4.22 14.15
C TYR A 210 7.01 3.30 12.94
N ARG A 211 6.37 2.15 13.13
CA ARG A 211 6.55 0.87 12.44
C ARG A 211 6.61 0.89 10.90
N LEU A 212 6.27 1.98 10.21
CA LEU A 212 6.39 2.08 8.75
C LEU A 212 6.96 3.41 8.20
N LEU A 213 6.50 4.60 8.62
CA LEU A 213 6.90 5.87 7.96
C LEU A 213 8.35 6.32 8.25
N PHE A 214 8.75 6.32 9.53
CA PHE A 214 10.12 6.72 9.90
C PHE A 214 11.12 5.60 9.69
N LEU A 215 10.69 4.35 9.87
CA LEU A 215 11.52 3.20 9.56
C LEU A 215 11.87 3.18 8.06
N GLU A 216 10.92 3.48 7.18
CA GLU A 216 11.22 3.59 5.76
C GLU A 216 12.23 4.69 5.47
N THR A 217 11.96 5.90 5.96
CA THR A 217 12.86 7.04 5.74
C THR A 217 14.25 6.75 6.30
N PHE A 218 14.31 6.11 7.48
CA PHE A 218 15.54 5.70 8.14
C PHE A 218 16.29 4.64 7.35
N ILE A 219 15.63 3.57 6.90
CA ILE A 219 16.31 2.49 6.18
C ILE A 219 16.76 2.98 4.81
N ARG A 220 15.96 3.79 4.12
CA ARG A 220 16.37 4.42 2.86
C ARG A 220 17.58 5.33 3.06
N PHE A 221 17.61 6.10 4.15
CA PHE A 221 18.76 6.91 4.51
C PHE A 221 19.98 6.06 4.84
N ALA A 222 19.85 5.04 5.70
CA ALA A 222 20.94 4.14 6.08
C ALA A 222 21.52 3.39 4.88
N ALA A 223 20.66 2.93 3.96
CA ALA A 223 21.07 2.30 2.71
C ALA A 223 21.83 3.28 1.79
N ASN A 224 21.34 4.52 1.65
CA ASN A 224 22.01 5.55 0.84
C ASN A 224 23.35 5.96 1.46
N PHE A 225 23.39 6.14 2.78
CA PHE A 225 24.60 6.46 3.53
C PHE A 225 25.63 5.33 3.43
N GLY A 226 25.20 4.09 3.65
CA GLY A 226 26.05 2.90 3.50
C GLY A 226 26.60 2.74 2.10
N LEU A 227 25.78 2.92 1.06
CA LEU A 227 26.24 2.91 -0.33
C LEU A 227 27.27 4.03 -0.59
N GLY A 228 27.00 5.25 -0.10
CA GLY A 228 27.92 6.37 -0.22
C GLY A 228 29.26 6.10 0.46
N ALA A 229 29.24 5.51 1.66
CA ALA A 229 30.44 5.12 2.39
C ALA A 229 31.25 4.05 1.64
N VAL A 230 30.59 3.04 1.07
CA VAL A 230 31.25 2.01 0.23
C VAL A 230 31.90 2.63 -1.00
N CYS A 231 31.20 3.54 -1.70
CA CYS A 231 31.75 4.23 -2.86
C CYS A 231 32.95 5.13 -2.50
N ALA A 232 32.84 5.91 -1.43
CA ALA A 232 33.93 6.76 -0.94
C ALA A 232 35.15 5.90 -0.54
N PHE A 233 34.93 4.78 0.13
CA PHE A 233 35.99 3.84 0.50
C PHE A 233 36.65 3.19 -0.73
N ALA A 234 35.86 2.79 -1.72
CA ALA A 234 36.37 2.22 -2.97
C ALA A 234 37.24 3.24 -3.74
N LEU A 235 36.81 4.50 -3.83
CA LEU A 235 37.58 5.58 -4.45
C LEU A 235 38.89 5.85 -3.69
N TYR A 236 38.83 5.90 -2.36
CA TYR A 236 40.02 6.03 -1.53
C TYR A 236 41.00 4.87 -1.74
N TRP A 237 40.50 3.63 -1.73
CA TRP A 237 41.31 2.43 -1.90
C TRP A 237 41.93 2.34 -3.31
N ALA A 238 41.17 2.70 -4.35
CA ALA A 238 41.67 2.78 -5.72
C ALA A 238 42.79 3.82 -5.85
N ASN A 239 42.62 5.00 -5.24
CA ASN A 239 43.67 6.03 -5.22
C ASN A 239 44.92 5.55 -4.47
N LYS A 240 44.75 4.91 -3.30
CA LYS A 240 45.87 4.42 -2.49
C LYS A 240 46.65 3.30 -3.18
N SER A 241 45.96 2.39 -3.87
CA SER A 241 46.59 1.23 -4.53
C SER A 241 47.26 1.62 -5.85
N GLY A 242 46.66 2.57 -6.59
CA GLY A 242 47.14 3.00 -7.90
C GLY A 242 47.96 4.28 -7.91
N HIS A 243 48.17 4.93 -6.76
CA HIS A 243 48.79 6.25 -6.66
C HIS A 243 48.21 7.26 -7.68
N LEU A 244 46.89 7.18 -7.92
CA LEU A 244 46.24 7.83 -9.07
C LEU A 244 46.41 9.35 -9.05
N VAL A 245 46.23 9.97 -7.89
CA VAL A 245 46.41 11.42 -7.70
C VAL A 245 47.86 11.87 -7.87
N GLU A 246 48.83 11.01 -7.52
CA GLU A 246 50.25 11.31 -7.72
C GLU A 246 50.65 11.23 -9.20
N HIS A 247 50.16 10.22 -9.92
CA HIS A 247 50.36 10.08 -11.36
C HIS A 247 49.69 11.21 -12.17
N ALA A 248 48.61 11.79 -11.65
CA ALA A 248 47.95 12.93 -12.27
C ALA A 248 48.67 14.27 -12.03
N ARG A 249 49.56 14.32 -11.04
CA ARG A 249 50.24 15.54 -10.63
C ARG A 249 51.26 15.94 -11.71
N GLY A 250 50.91 16.96 -12.50
CA GLY A 250 51.74 17.45 -13.61
C GLY A 250 51.42 16.86 -14.99
N ASN A 251 50.42 15.97 -15.10
CA ASN A 251 49.97 15.42 -16.38
C ASN A 251 48.48 15.72 -16.62
N GLY A 252 48.22 16.73 -17.48
CA GLY A 252 46.85 17.18 -17.78
C GLY A 252 45.94 16.10 -18.39
N PHE A 253 46.50 15.17 -19.16
CA PHE A 253 45.75 14.07 -19.76
C PHE A 253 45.27 13.07 -18.70
N VAL A 254 46.14 12.69 -17.76
CA VAL A 254 45.78 11.80 -16.64
C VAL A 254 44.77 12.47 -15.71
N CYS A 255 44.93 13.77 -15.44
CA CYS A 255 43.92 14.56 -14.72
C CYS A 255 42.54 14.51 -15.40
N GLY A 256 42.50 14.68 -16.74
CA GLY A 256 41.27 14.57 -17.53
C GLY A 256 40.62 13.18 -17.45
N MET A 257 41.41 12.11 -17.57
CA MET A 257 40.90 10.74 -17.45
C MET A 257 40.36 10.43 -16.04
N LEU A 258 41.01 10.91 -14.99
CA LEU A 258 40.51 10.76 -13.62
C LEU A 258 39.21 11.54 -13.39
N LEU A 259 39.08 12.74 -13.96
CA LEU A 259 37.83 13.51 -13.88
C LEU A 259 36.67 12.78 -14.56
N ILE A 260 36.91 12.22 -15.76
CA ILE A 260 35.91 11.41 -16.46
C ILE A 260 35.56 10.15 -15.65
N GLY A 261 36.55 9.47 -15.08
CA GLY A 261 36.34 8.31 -14.21
C GLY A 261 35.52 8.66 -12.96
N PHE A 262 35.77 9.83 -12.35
CA PHE A 262 34.99 10.34 -11.23
C PHE A 262 33.54 10.62 -11.64
N CYS A 263 33.31 11.28 -12.79
CA CYS A 263 31.97 11.50 -13.33
C CYS A 263 31.23 10.17 -13.58
N PHE A 264 31.91 9.17 -14.16
CA PHE A 264 31.32 7.84 -14.36
C PHE A 264 30.97 7.17 -13.02
N SER A 265 31.81 7.32 -12.00
CA SER A 265 31.53 6.80 -10.66
C SER A 265 30.28 7.42 -10.02
N LEU A 266 30.01 8.71 -10.27
CA LEU A 266 28.79 9.38 -9.79
C LEU A 266 27.54 8.85 -10.49
N VAL A 267 27.62 8.62 -11.81
CA VAL A 267 26.52 8.02 -12.59
C VAL A 267 26.26 6.59 -12.11
N LEU A 268 27.32 5.80 -11.92
CA LEU A 268 27.22 4.44 -11.39
C LEU A 268 26.61 4.42 -9.98
N PHE A 269 27.02 5.34 -9.09
CA PHE A 269 26.42 5.50 -7.77
C PHE A 269 24.92 5.80 -7.87
N ALA A 270 24.51 6.75 -8.71
CA ALA A 270 23.09 7.08 -8.90
C ALA A 270 22.28 5.88 -9.42
N TYR A 271 22.85 5.09 -10.33
CA TYR A 271 22.23 3.87 -10.85
C TYR A 271 22.08 2.80 -9.76
N ILE A 272 23.16 2.47 -9.04
CA ILE A 272 23.13 1.47 -7.96
C ILE A 272 22.19 1.90 -6.84
N ARG A 273 22.19 3.18 -6.48
CA ARG A 273 21.25 3.75 -5.50
C ARG A 273 19.80 3.47 -5.92
N THR A 274 19.46 3.71 -7.17
CA THR A 274 18.09 3.49 -7.69
C THR A 274 17.71 2.01 -7.64
N LEU A 275 18.64 1.12 -8.00
CA LEU A 275 18.44 -0.34 -7.93
C LEU A 275 18.24 -0.81 -6.47
N LEU A 276 19.09 -0.33 -5.56
CA LEU A 276 19.03 -0.64 -4.14
C LEU A 276 17.69 -0.21 -3.55
N GLN A 277 17.25 1.01 -3.83
CA GLN A 277 15.96 1.54 -3.38
C GLN A 277 14.79 0.68 -3.88
N LYS A 278 14.79 0.30 -5.16
CA LYS A 278 13.75 -0.57 -5.74
C LYS A 278 13.70 -1.95 -5.07
N GLN A 279 14.85 -2.56 -4.80
CA GLN A 279 14.95 -3.84 -4.10
C GLN A 279 14.45 -3.75 -2.66
N LEU A 280 14.81 -2.66 -1.98
CA LEU A 280 14.45 -2.42 -0.58
C LEU A 280 12.93 -2.22 -0.43
N THR A 281 12.30 -1.46 -1.35
CA THR A 281 10.84 -1.33 -1.43
C THR A 281 10.15 -2.68 -1.64
N ARG A 282 10.66 -3.53 -2.54
CA ARG A 282 10.07 -4.86 -2.82
C ARG A 282 10.17 -5.82 -1.65
N ARG A 283 11.34 -5.91 -1.00
CA ARG A 283 11.62 -6.92 0.04
C ARG A 283 11.10 -6.54 1.42
N MET A 284 11.19 -5.27 1.80
CA MET A 284 10.86 -4.86 3.17
C MET A 284 9.39 -4.51 3.39
N PHE A 285 8.67 -4.07 2.35
CA PHE A 285 7.34 -3.48 2.54
C PHE A 285 6.17 -4.36 2.12
N ARG A 286 6.41 -5.55 1.52
CA ARG A 286 5.38 -6.51 1.08
C ARG A 286 4.10 -5.82 0.57
N ARG A 287 4.24 -4.75 -0.23
CA ARG A 287 3.08 -4.03 -0.76
C ARG A 287 2.33 -4.96 -1.72
N ALA A 288 1.01 -4.94 -1.63
CA ALA A 288 0.17 -5.56 -2.64
C ALA A 288 0.51 -4.96 -4.01
N ASP A 289 0.59 -5.81 -5.04
CA ASP A 289 0.98 -5.37 -6.38
C ASP A 289 -0.15 -4.53 -7.00
N LEU A 290 0.12 -3.25 -7.25
CA LEU A 290 -0.83 -2.33 -7.87
C LEU A 290 -1.35 -2.88 -9.19
N ASN A 291 -0.49 -3.51 -10.00
CA ASN A 291 -0.91 -4.10 -11.27
C ASN A 291 -1.86 -5.28 -11.08
N ALA A 292 -1.66 -6.08 -10.03
CA ALA A 292 -2.56 -7.17 -9.69
C ALA A 292 -3.93 -6.64 -9.25
N CYS A 293 -3.96 -5.60 -8.42
CA CYS A 293 -5.20 -4.95 -8.00
C CYS A 293 -5.94 -4.32 -9.19
N SER A 294 -5.26 -3.58 -10.07
CA SER A 294 -5.85 -3.02 -11.28
C SER A 294 -6.48 -4.10 -12.17
N LYS A 295 -5.78 -5.23 -12.39
CA LYS A 295 -6.34 -6.37 -13.14
C LYS A 295 -7.58 -6.95 -12.47
N ARG A 296 -7.60 -7.00 -11.14
CA ARG A 296 -8.73 -7.51 -10.37
C ARG A 296 -9.96 -6.61 -10.48
N ILE A 297 -9.78 -5.29 -10.43
CA ILE A 297 -10.86 -4.31 -10.63
C ILE A 297 -11.46 -4.45 -12.04
N LEU A 298 -10.62 -4.62 -13.08
CA LEU A 298 -11.09 -4.87 -14.45
C LEU A 298 -11.84 -6.20 -14.59
N GLN A 299 -11.41 -7.24 -13.87
CA GLN A 299 -12.13 -8.51 -13.86
C GLN A 299 -13.51 -8.36 -13.19
N ILE A 300 -13.57 -7.68 -12.04
CA ILE A 300 -14.82 -7.42 -11.32
C ILE A 300 -15.79 -6.61 -12.19
N SER A 301 -15.31 -5.61 -12.95
CA SER A 301 -16.18 -4.84 -13.84
C SER A 301 -16.82 -5.68 -14.94
N SER A 302 -16.12 -6.72 -15.43
CA SER A 302 -16.69 -7.65 -16.41
C SER A 302 -17.68 -8.67 -15.83
N GLU A 303 -17.54 -9.00 -14.54
CA GLU A 303 -18.39 -9.97 -13.85
C GLU A 303 -19.63 -9.35 -13.18
N SER A 304 -19.64 -8.03 -12.98
CA SER A 304 -20.71 -7.36 -12.24
C SER A 304 -21.93 -7.08 -13.12
N GLU A 305 -23.12 -7.39 -12.60
CA GLU A 305 -24.38 -7.15 -13.32
C GLU A 305 -25.01 -5.78 -12.99
N SER A 306 -24.50 -5.09 -11.97
CA SER A 306 -24.99 -3.77 -11.55
C SER A 306 -23.88 -2.84 -11.10
N GLU A 307 -24.12 -1.53 -11.25
CA GLU A 307 -23.22 -0.47 -10.74
C GLU A 307 -22.96 -0.62 -9.23
N LYS A 308 -24.00 -0.94 -8.46
CA LYS A 308 -23.90 -1.09 -7.00
C LYS A 308 -23.00 -2.26 -6.60
N GLU A 309 -23.12 -3.38 -7.32
CA GLU A 309 -22.27 -4.56 -7.12
C GLU A 309 -20.81 -4.26 -7.48
N LEU A 310 -20.58 -3.62 -8.64
CA LEU A 310 -19.24 -3.19 -9.07
C LEU A 310 -18.57 -2.32 -8.02
N LEU A 311 -19.26 -1.27 -7.56
CA LEU A 311 -18.75 -0.35 -6.55
C LEU A 311 -18.40 -1.08 -5.24
N HIS A 312 -19.27 -1.97 -4.78
CA HIS A 312 -19.04 -2.71 -3.54
C HIS A 312 -17.87 -3.69 -3.64
N ARG A 313 -17.83 -4.54 -4.67
CA ARG A 313 -16.76 -5.54 -4.88
C ARG A 313 -15.41 -4.88 -5.14
N ALA A 314 -15.39 -3.79 -5.91
CA ALA A 314 -14.15 -3.04 -6.13
C ALA A 314 -13.67 -2.34 -4.85
N ALA A 315 -14.57 -1.74 -4.05
CA ALA A 315 -14.21 -1.16 -2.77
C ALA A 315 -13.67 -2.19 -1.77
N GLU A 316 -14.19 -3.41 -1.80
CA GLU A 316 -13.67 -4.54 -1.02
C GLU A 316 -12.24 -4.93 -1.44
N GLU A 317 -11.96 -5.01 -2.75
CA GLU A 317 -10.59 -5.25 -3.24
C GLU A 317 -9.64 -4.10 -2.89
N LEU A 318 -10.09 -2.84 -2.96
CA LEU A 318 -9.30 -1.67 -2.53
C LEU A 318 -9.02 -1.70 -1.02
N CYS A 319 -10.02 -2.08 -0.21
CA CYS A 319 -9.89 -2.28 1.23
C CYS A 319 -8.85 -3.37 1.54
N SER A 320 -8.90 -4.49 0.82
CA SER A 320 -7.94 -5.59 0.92
C SER A 320 -6.52 -5.16 0.51
N PHE A 321 -6.39 -4.40 -0.59
CA PHE A 321 -5.11 -3.90 -1.12
C PHE A 321 -4.30 -3.09 -0.10
N VAL A 322 -4.98 -2.28 0.73
CA VAL A 322 -4.35 -1.51 1.81
C VAL A 322 -4.50 -2.13 3.20
N GLU A 323 -5.03 -3.35 3.28
CA GLU A 323 -5.29 -4.08 4.52
C GLU A 323 -6.14 -3.28 5.53
N ALA A 324 -7.13 -2.52 5.05
CA ALA A 324 -8.06 -1.80 5.93
C ALA A 324 -8.95 -2.77 6.73
N ASN A 325 -9.34 -2.39 7.95
CA ASN A 325 -10.25 -3.19 8.77
C ASN A 325 -11.71 -3.15 8.29
N GLY A 326 -12.05 -2.22 7.40
CA GLY A 326 -13.38 -2.04 6.84
C GLY A 326 -13.43 -0.86 5.87
N PHE A 327 -14.53 -0.79 5.12
CA PHE A 327 -14.80 0.29 4.18
C PHE A 327 -16.29 0.65 4.19
N GLN A 328 -16.61 1.86 3.72
CA GLN A 328 -17.97 2.34 3.52
C GLN A 328 -18.01 3.24 2.28
N ILE A 329 -19.09 3.18 1.51
CA ILE A 329 -19.34 4.09 0.38
C ILE A 329 -20.57 4.94 0.71
N SER A 330 -20.47 6.26 0.59
CA SER A 330 -21.58 7.17 0.88
C SER A 330 -21.68 8.32 -0.13
N ASN A 331 -22.87 8.90 -0.26
CA ASN A 331 -23.16 9.99 -1.19
C ASN A 331 -22.84 11.39 -0.64
N ALA A 332 -22.30 11.49 0.59
CA ALA A 332 -22.14 12.77 1.29
C ALA A 332 -20.68 13.06 1.66
N PRO A 333 -20.14 14.25 1.35
CA PRO A 333 -18.96 14.75 2.03
C PRO A 333 -19.31 15.09 3.48
N SER A 334 -18.40 14.75 4.39
CA SER A 334 -18.42 14.98 5.83
C SER A 334 -19.08 16.32 6.22
N GLY A 335 -20.29 16.28 6.80
CA GLY A 335 -20.98 17.49 7.25
C GLY A 335 -22.31 17.28 7.98
N HIS A 336 -23.10 16.25 7.65
CA HIS A 336 -24.35 15.98 8.34
C HIS A 336 -24.52 14.47 8.60
N ALA A 337 -24.38 14.09 9.88
CA ALA A 337 -24.89 12.87 10.52
C ALA A 337 -25.00 11.59 9.66
N ALA A 338 -23.95 11.23 8.92
CA ALA A 338 -23.82 9.85 8.48
C ALA A 338 -23.57 8.99 9.72
N ARG A 339 -24.43 7.99 9.96
CA ARG A 339 -24.14 6.95 10.96
C ARG A 339 -22.97 6.14 10.41
N TYR A 340 -21.79 6.46 10.90
CA TYR A 340 -20.59 5.69 10.60
C TYR A 340 -20.59 4.43 11.47
N ASP A 341 -20.38 3.26 10.87
CA ASP A 341 -20.12 2.03 11.64
C ASP A 341 -18.74 2.09 12.31
N PHE A 342 -17.82 2.92 11.80
CA PHE A 342 -16.48 3.16 12.33
C PHE A 342 -15.98 4.57 11.99
N SER A 343 -15.08 5.16 12.79
CA SER A 343 -14.44 6.44 12.44
C SER A 343 -13.50 6.27 11.23
N PRO A 344 -13.74 6.92 10.08
CA PRO A 344 -12.89 6.77 8.90
C PRO A 344 -11.53 7.45 9.12
N GLU A 345 -10.45 6.80 8.69
CA GLU A 345 -9.09 7.36 8.75
C GLU A 345 -8.67 7.97 7.40
N LEU A 346 -9.22 7.47 6.30
CA LEU A 346 -8.99 8.00 4.95
C LEU A 346 -10.30 8.10 4.19
N GLU A 347 -10.50 9.25 3.53
CA GLU A 347 -11.64 9.50 2.65
C GLU A 347 -11.15 9.82 1.24
N LEU A 348 -11.70 9.11 0.25
CA LEU A 348 -11.33 9.23 -1.15
C LEU A 348 -12.58 9.64 -1.96
N PRO A 349 -12.59 10.84 -2.56
CA PRO A 349 -13.72 11.28 -3.37
C PRO A 349 -13.72 10.57 -4.73
N LEU A 350 -14.84 9.93 -5.05
CA LEU A 350 -15.16 9.36 -6.35
C LEU A 350 -16.06 10.35 -7.10
N ARG A 351 -15.47 11.18 -7.95
CA ARG A 351 -16.19 12.21 -8.72
C ARG A 351 -16.50 11.69 -10.12
N PHE A 352 -17.78 11.65 -10.46
CA PHE A 352 -18.26 11.20 -11.77
C PHE A 352 -18.53 12.39 -12.68
N SER A 353 -18.56 12.14 -13.99
CA SER A 353 -18.73 13.15 -15.04
C SER A 353 -20.10 13.82 -15.02
N ARG A 354 -21.13 13.14 -14.52
CA ARG A 354 -22.52 13.64 -14.42
C ARG A 354 -22.77 14.55 -13.22
N GLY A 355 -21.74 14.85 -12.43
CA GLY A 355 -21.82 15.75 -11.27
C GLY A 355 -22.24 15.07 -9.97
N ASP A 356 -22.56 13.78 -10.00
CA ASP A 356 -22.69 12.98 -8.79
C ASP A 356 -21.31 12.63 -8.21
N ALA A 357 -21.25 12.54 -6.88
CA ALA A 357 -20.03 12.23 -6.16
C ALA A 357 -20.33 11.23 -5.06
N LEU A 358 -19.49 10.18 -5.00
CA LEU A 358 -19.46 9.24 -3.90
C LEU A 358 -18.16 9.47 -3.11
N THR A 359 -18.14 9.04 -1.86
CA THR A 359 -16.93 9.04 -1.04
C THR A 359 -16.67 7.61 -0.57
N LEU A 360 -15.50 7.08 -0.93
CA LEU A 360 -14.98 5.84 -0.39
C LEU A 360 -14.26 6.15 0.92
N GLN A 361 -14.78 5.62 2.02
CA GLN A 361 -14.26 5.79 3.37
C GLN A 361 -13.61 4.50 3.81
N LEU A 362 -12.37 4.58 4.29
CA LEU A 362 -11.62 3.43 4.77
C LEU A 362 -11.33 3.55 6.27
N ALA A 363 -11.55 2.44 6.98
CA ALA A 363 -11.24 2.32 8.41
C ALA A 363 -9.73 2.27 8.66
N VAL A 364 -9.31 2.28 9.92
CA VAL A 364 -7.89 2.06 10.27
C VAL A 364 -7.36 0.76 9.68
N ARG A 365 -6.09 0.74 9.25
CA ARG A 365 -5.46 -0.50 8.74
C ARG A 365 -5.37 -1.58 9.81
N ARG A 366 -5.34 -2.84 9.38
CA ARG A 366 -5.07 -4.00 10.24
C ARG A 366 -3.78 -3.76 11.03
N GLY A 367 -3.86 -3.91 12.35
CA GLY A 367 -2.74 -3.64 13.25
C GLY A 367 -2.53 -2.17 13.63
N GLY A 368 -3.45 -1.26 13.28
CA GLY A 368 -3.41 0.14 13.70
C GLY A 368 -2.46 1.04 12.90
N ALA A 369 -2.04 0.61 11.71
CA ALA A 369 -1.14 1.38 10.86
C ALA A 369 -1.88 2.52 10.15
N ARG A 370 -1.21 3.66 9.98
CA ARG A 370 -1.73 4.79 9.20
C ARG A 370 -1.56 4.56 7.71
N TYR A 371 -2.40 5.21 6.91
CA TYR A 371 -2.22 5.31 5.46
C TYR A 371 -0.96 6.13 5.12
N LEU A 372 -0.11 5.59 4.26
CA LEU A 372 1.10 6.27 3.77
C LEU A 372 0.75 7.20 2.59
N PRO A 373 1.52 8.26 2.32
CA PRO A 373 1.30 9.11 1.14
C PRO A 373 1.24 8.33 -0.16
N GLU A 374 2.10 7.33 -0.35
CA GLU A 374 2.11 6.53 -1.57
C GLU A 374 0.95 5.51 -1.61
N ASP A 375 0.36 5.15 -0.45
CA ASP A 375 -0.89 4.38 -0.41
C ASP A 375 -2.04 5.26 -0.93
N THR A 376 -2.07 6.54 -0.53
CA THR A 376 -3.07 7.49 -1.05
C THR A 376 -2.92 7.76 -2.54
N GLU A 377 -1.69 7.85 -3.05
CA GLU A 377 -1.41 7.99 -4.48
C GLU A 377 -1.88 6.75 -5.26
N SER A 378 -1.53 5.55 -4.78
CA SER A 378 -1.94 4.27 -5.37
C SER A 378 -3.46 4.12 -5.37
N LEU A 379 -4.11 4.43 -4.24
CA LEU A 379 -5.56 4.39 -4.11
C LEU A 379 -6.24 5.41 -5.02
N THR A 380 -5.68 6.62 -5.17
CA THR A 380 -6.21 7.64 -6.09
C THR A 380 -6.18 7.14 -7.53
N GLN A 381 -5.08 6.49 -7.94
CA GLN A 381 -4.96 5.90 -9.27
C GLN A 381 -5.99 4.77 -9.49
N LEU A 382 -6.15 3.88 -8.51
CA LEU A 382 -7.12 2.78 -8.60
C LEU A 382 -8.57 3.28 -8.55
N CYS A 383 -8.84 4.33 -7.78
CA CYS A 383 -10.15 5.02 -7.77
C CYS A 383 -10.44 5.63 -9.13
N GLY A 384 -9.45 6.22 -9.81
CA GLY A 384 -9.59 6.71 -11.18
C GLY A 384 -10.01 5.61 -12.16
N LEU A 385 -9.39 4.43 -12.05
CA LEU A 385 -9.76 3.26 -12.84
C LEU A 385 -11.20 2.80 -12.54
N LEU A 386 -11.58 2.73 -11.26
CA LEU A 386 -12.95 2.37 -10.84
C LEU A 386 -13.99 3.35 -11.39
N ILE A 387 -13.72 4.66 -11.31
CA ILE A 387 -14.59 5.71 -11.86
C ILE A 387 -14.79 5.48 -13.37
N GLU A 388 -13.71 5.19 -14.10
CA GLU A 388 -13.80 4.89 -15.54
C GLU A 388 -14.69 3.66 -15.82
N GLN A 389 -14.56 2.59 -15.04
CA GLN A 389 -15.38 1.39 -15.22
C GLN A 389 -16.86 1.64 -14.93
N VAL A 390 -17.17 2.41 -13.89
CA VAL A 390 -18.55 2.79 -13.54
C VAL A 390 -19.16 3.66 -14.64
N GLU A 391 -18.41 4.62 -15.20
CA GLU A 391 -18.90 5.45 -16.31
C GLU A 391 -19.17 4.64 -17.58
N ARG A 392 -18.30 3.66 -17.88
CA ARG A 392 -18.55 2.70 -18.97
C ARG A 392 -19.82 1.89 -18.74
N PHE A 393 -20.04 1.39 -17.52
CA PHE A 393 -21.25 0.66 -17.16
C PHE A 393 -22.52 1.52 -17.37
N ARG A 394 -22.50 2.76 -16.87
CA ARG A 394 -23.62 3.72 -17.03
C ARG A 394 -23.88 4.09 -18.49
N THR A 395 -22.83 4.21 -19.30
CA THR A 395 -22.94 4.54 -20.72
C THR A 395 -23.57 3.39 -21.49
N ASN A 396 -23.13 2.16 -21.24
CA ASN A 396 -23.69 0.97 -21.86
C ASN A 396 -25.18 0.79 -21.49
N GLU A 397 -25.53 1.01 -20.22
CA GLU A 397 -26.93 0.89 -19.78
C GLU A 397 -27.82 1.97 -20.42
N LEU A 398 -27.34 3.22 -20.53
CA LEU A 398 -28.06 4.26 -21.26
C LEU A 398 -28.25 3.92 -22.74
N GLN A 399 -27.22 3.39 -23.40
CA GLN A 399 -27.32 2.98 -24.80
C GLN A 399 -28.35 1.86 -24.97
N ARG A 400 -28.36 0.88 -24.06
CA ARG A 400 -29.34 -0.21 -24.04
C ARG A 400 -30.76 0.34 -23.91
N LEU A 401 -31.00 1.22 -22.94
CA LEU A 401 -32.30 1.85 -22.71
C LEU A 401 -32.74 2.74 -23.89
N ALA A 402 -31.81 3.48 -24.50
CA ALA A 402 -32.08 4.29 -25.68
C ALA A 402 -32.49 3.42 -26.88
N HIS A 403 -31.77 2.32 -27.11
CA HIS A 403 -32.10 1.37 -28.16
C HIS A 403 -33.47 0.71 -27.94
N GLU A 404 -33.79 0.32 -26.71
CA GLU A 404 -35.12 -0.19 -26.37
C GLU A 404 -36.23 0.84 -26.61
N ALA A 405 -35.99 2.11 -26.27
CA ALA A 405 -36.93 3.19 -26.51
C ALA A 405 -37.13 3.46 -28.01
N GLU A 406 -36.05 3.43 -28.79
CA GLU A 406 -36.10 3.55 -30.26
C GLU A 406 -36.89 2.41 -30.89
N LEU A 407 -36.65 1.17 -30.47
CA LEU A 407 -37.41 0.00 -30.93
C LEU A 407 -38.91 0.13 -30.59
N ARG A 408 -39.25 0.58 -29.38
CA ARG A 408 -40.65 0.84 -28.99
C ARG A 408 -41.27 1.96 -29.83
N ALA A 409 -40.52 3.01 -30.13
CA ALA A 409 -41.01 4.12 -30.95
C ALA A 409 -41.23 3.71 -32.42
N LEU A 410 -40.31 2.94 -33.02
CA LEU A 410 -40.46 2.37 -34.36
C LEU A 410 -41.70 1.46 -34.44
N GLN A 411 -41.94 0.64 -33.42
CA GLN A 411 -43.14 -0.20 -33.35
C GLN A 411 -44.43 0.62 -33.27
N ALA A 412 -44.44 1.72 -32.52
CA ALA A 412 -45.61 2.60 -32.38
C ALA A 412 -45.99 3.35 -33.68
N GLN A 413 -45.08 3.46 -34.66
CA GLN A 413 -45.38 4.08 -35.96
C GLN A 413 -46.33 3.25 -36.82
N ILE A 414 -46.47 1.94 -36.56
CA ILE A 414 -47.49 1.10 -37.19
C ILE A 414 -48.77 1.22 -36.36
N ASN A 415 -49.81 1.90 -36.86
CA ASN A 415 -51.11 1.94 -36.20
C ASN A 415 -51.85 0.60 -36.41
N PRO A 416 -51.88 -0.31 -35.41
CA PRO A 416 -52.42 -1.66 -35.61
C PRO A 416 -53.91 -1.61 -35.93
N HIS A 417 -54.63 -0.67 -35.30
CA HIS A 417 -56.06 -0.49 -35.50
C HIS A 417 -56.38 -0.05 -36.93
N PHE A 418 -55.64 0.91 -37.48
CA PHE A 418 -55.80 1.30 -38.88
C PHE A 418 -55.53 0.13 -39.82
N LEU A 419 -54.46 -0.63 -39.59
CA LEU A 419 -54.09 -1.78 -40.41
C LEU A 419 -55.16 -2.87 -40.40
N PHE A 420 -55.66 -3.26 -39.22
CA PHE A 420 -56.75 -4.25 -39.12
C PHE A 420 -58.04 -3.75 -39.74
N ASN A 421 -58.36 -2.46 -39.57
CA ASN A 421 -59.53 -1.86 -40.21
C ASN A 421 -59.41 -1.90 -41.73
N ALA A 422 -58.24 -1.54 -42.29
CA ALA A 422 -57.98 -1.61 -43.72
C ALA A 422 -58.12 -3.05 -44.25
N LEU A 423 -57.54 -4.04 -43.55
CA LEU A 423 -57.66 -5.46 -43.92
C LEU A 423 -59.10 -5.96 -43.85
N ASN A 424 -59.85 -5.59 -42.82
CA ASN A 424 -61.28 -5.94 -42.70
C ASN A 424 -62.12 -5.29 -43.82
N THR A 425 -61.84 -4.04 -44.18
CA THR A 425 -62.49 -3.37 -45.31
C THR A 425 -62.18 -4.09 -46.63
N ILE A 426 -60.91 -4.44 -46.88
CA ILE A 426 -60.51 -5.21 -48.07
C ILE A 426 -61.20 -6.58 -48.09
N TYR A 427 -61.27 -7.27 -46.95
CA TYR A 427 -61.98 -8.54 -46.85
C TYR A 427 -63.46 -8.42 -47.21
N GLY A 428 -64.10 -7.32 -46.82
CA GLY A 428 -65.51 -7.01 -47.13
C GLY A 428 -65.77 -6.70 -48.61
N THR A 429 -64.79 -6.18 -49.35
CA THR A 429 -64.94 -5.82 -50.78
C THR A 429 -64.66 -6.99 -51.72
N ILE A 430 -63.99 -8.04 -51.27
CA ILE A 430 -63.73 -9.24 -52.08
C ILE A 430 -65.04 -10.03 -52.27
N GLY A 431 -65.37 -10.44 -53.50
CA GLY A 431 -66.53 -11.30 -53.82
C GLY A 431 -66.56 -12.61 -53.00
N ARG A 432 -67.74 -13.20 -52.79
CA ARG A 432 -67.86 -14.42 -51.96
C ARG A 432 -67.24 -15.65 -52.64
N GLU A 433 -67.26 -15.66 -53.95
CA GLU A 433 -66.67 -16.65 -54.85
C GLU A 433 -65.14 -16.63 -54.86
N SER A 434 -64.51 -15.52 -54.45
CA SER A 434 -63.05 -15.33 -54.44
C SER A 434 -62.41 -15.85 -53.15
N TYR A 435 -62.56 -17.16 -52.89
CA TYR A 435 -62.10 -17.82 -51.67
C TYR A 435 -60.60 -17.63 -51.38
N GLN A 436 -59.74 -17.74 -52.40
CA GLN A 436 -58.29 -17.58 -52.24
C GLN A 436 -57.90 -16.17 -51.77
N ALA A 437 -58.51 -15.13 -52.36
CA ALA A 437 -58.24 -13.75 -51.96
C ALA A 437 -58.73 -13.45 -50.53
N ARG A 438 -59.88 -13.98 -50.13
CA ARG A 438 -60.39 -13.87 -48.76
C ARG A 438 -59.45 -14.54 -47.75
N ARG A 439 -58.96 -15.74 -48.07
CA ARG A 439 -58.02 -16.47 -47.21
C ARG A 439 -56.68 -15.76 -47.08
N LEU A 440 -56.17 -15.16 -48.16
CA LEU A 440 -54.95 -14.36 -48.13
C LEU A 440 -55.04 -13.18 -47.14
N VAL A 441 -56.16 -12.43 -47.16
CA VAL A 441 -56.37 -11.29 -46.26
C VAL A 441 -56.48 -11.74 -44.80
N LEU A 442 -57.11 -12.89 -44.53
CA LEU A 442 -57.18 -13.47 -43.18
C LEU A 442 -55.80 -13.92 -42.68
N ASN A 443 -55.04 -14.66 -43.51
CA ASN A 443 -53.69 -15.07 -43.18
C ASN A 443 -52.78 -13.86 -42.90
N LEU A 444 -52.92 -12.78 -43.69
CA LEU A 444 -52.18 -11.54 -43.49
C LEU A 444 -52.58 -10.85 -42.18
N ALA A 445 -53.88 -10.82 -41.85
CA ALA A 445 -54.37 -10.26 -40.60
C ALA A 445 -53.88 -11.05 -39.38
N ASP A 446 -53.85 -12.38 -39.44
CA ASP A 446 -53.36 -13.22 -38.34
C ASP A 446 -51.84 -13.07 -38.15
N LEU A 447 -51.09 -12.98 -39.25
CA LEU A 447 -49.64 -12.75 -39.21
C LEU A 447 -49.28 -11.38 -38.62
N PHE A 448 -49.98 -10.31 -39.02
CA PHE A 448 -49.79 -8.99 -38.41
C PHE A 448 -50.22 -8.94 -36.95
N ARG A 449 -51.29 -9.63 -36.57
CA ARG A 449 -51.73 -9.73 -35.17
C ARG A 449 -50.65 -10.38 -34.32
N TYR A 450 -50.05 -11.46 -34.81
CA TYR A 450 -48.97 -12.13 -34.11
C TYR A 450 -47.71 -11.27 -33.98
N CYS A 451 -47.29 -10.57 -35.05
CA CYS A 451 -46.11 -9.71 -35.01
C CYS A 451 -46.28 -8.48 -34.09
N LEU A 452 -47.52 -8.01 -33.88
CA LEU A 452 -47.82 -6.82 -33.08
C LEU A 452 -48.25 -7.13 -31.63
N GLN A 453 -48.73 -8.33 -31.33
CA GLN A 453 -49.09 -8.76 -29.97
C GLN A 453 -47.88 -9.43 -29.30
N ARG A 454 -47.06 -8.63 -28.61
CA ARG A 454 -45.81 -9.08 -27.96
C ARG A 454 -45.97 -9.53 -26.50
N ASP A 455 -47.20 -9.66 -26.00
CA ASP A 455 -47.44 -9.86 -24.56
C ASP A 455 -47.13 -11.27 -24.04
N LYS A 456 -46.77 -12.22 -24.92
CA LYS A 456 -46.41 -13.59 -24.54
C LYS A 456 -44.94 -13.87 -24.85
N PRO A 457 -44.02 -13.80 -23.86
CA PRO A 457 -42.61 -14.12 -24.07
C PRO A 457 -42.37 -15.58 -24.47
N PHE A 458 -43.33 -16.48 -24.17
CA PHE A 458 -43.31 -17.88 -24.58
C PHE A 458 -44.68 -18.29 -25.15
N ILE A 459 -44.66 -19.08 -26.21
CA ILE A 459 -45.83 -19.68 -26.88
C ILE A 459 -45.57 -21.16 -27.13
N SER A 460 -46.62 -21.94 -27.40
CA SER A 460 -46.41 -23.33 -27.82
C SER A 460 -45.84 -23.38 -29.25
N LEU A 461 -45.00 -24.37 -29.54
CA LEU A 461 -44.48 -24.62 -30.89
C LEU A 461 -45.63 -24.81 -31.90
N GLY A 462 -46.77 -25.35 -31.48
CA GLY A 462 -47.98 -25.44 -32.28
C GLY A 462 -48.57 -24.09 -32.67
N GLU A 463 -48.65 -23.15 -31.72
CA GLU A 463 -49.07 -21.77 -32.00
C GLU A 463 -48.09 -21.10 -32.97
N GLU A 464 -46.78 -21.23 -32.76
CA GLU A 464 -45.79 -20.64 -33.68
C GLU A 464 -45.90 -21.23 -35.10
N LEU A 465 -46.05 -22.55 -35.22
CA LEU A 465 -46.20 -23.21 -36.51
C LEU A 465 -47.51 -22.85 -37.23
N SER A 466 -48.57 -22.48 -36.51
CA SER A 466 -49.80 -21.98 -37.14
C SER A 466 -49.57 -20.66 -37.88
N ILE A 467 -48.71 -19.80 -37.33
CA ILE A 467 -48.31 -18.55 -37.97
C ILE A 467 -47.36 -18.81 -39.13
N VAL A 468 -46.39 -19.71 -38.95
CA VAL A 468 -45.50 -20.15 -40.04
C VAL A 468 -46.32 -20.71 -41.20
N GLN A 469 -47.37 -21.50 -40.93
CA GLN A 469 -48.24 -22.03 -41.98
C GLN A 469 -48.97 -20.91 -42.74
N ALA A 470 -49.51 -19.91 -42.03
CA ALA A 470 -50.15 -18.75 -42.66
C ALA A 470 -49.17 -17.96 -43.53
N PHE A 471 -47.92 -17.80 -43.07
CA PHE A 471 -46.82 -17.18 -43.83
C PHE A 471 -46.48 -17.97 -45.10
N LEU A 472 -46.31 -19.29 -44.97
CA LEU A 472 -46.02 -20.18 -46.11
C LEU A 472 -47.14 -20.17 -47.14
N GLU A 473 -48.41 -20.15 -46.72
CA GLU A 473 -49.54 -20.04 -47.65
C GLU A 473 -49.51 -18.74 -48.48
N ILE A 474 -49.11 -17.61 -47.87
CA ILE A 474 -48.93 -16.33 -48.57
C ILE A 474 -47.78 -16.43 -49.57
N GLU A 475 -46.63 -16.94 -49.14
CA GLU A 475 -45.43 -17.05 -49.98
C GLU A 475 -45.60 -18.07 -51.11
N SER A 476 -46.32 -19.17 -50.88
CA SER A 476 -46.64 -20.16 -51.92
C SER A 476 -47.52 -19.57 -53.02
N LEU A 477 -48.47 -18.69 -52.69
CA LEU A 477 -49.26 -17.98 -53.70
C LEU A 477 -48.40 -17.00 -54.53
N ARG A 478 -47.39 -16.38 -53.90
CA ARG A 478 -46.47 -15.44 -54.57
C ARG A 478 -45.45 -16.15 -55.47
N LEU A 479 -44.87 -17.25 -54.97
CA LEU A 479 -43.77 -17.96 -55.62
C LEU A 479 -44.23 -19.10 -56.53
N GLY A 480 -45.51 -19.50 -56.43
CA GLY A 480 -46.10 -20.56 -57.24
C GLY A 480 -45.28 -21.86 -57.14
N ASP A 481 -45.01 -22.47 -58.29
CA ASP A 481 -44.31 -23.76 -58.39
C ASP A 481 -42.84 -23.71 -57.90
N ARG A 482 -42.28 -22.51 -57.65
CA ARG A 482 -40.91 -22.36 -57.14
C ARG A 482 -40.77 -22.66 -55.65
N LEU A 483 -41.88 -22.73 -54.90
CA LEU A 483 -41.86 -23.00 -53.47
C LEU A 483 -42.65 -24.27 -53.15
N SER A 484 -41.94 -25.32 -52.75
CA SER A 484 -42.52 -26.53 -52.16
C SER A 484 -42.25 -26.54 -50.65
N THR A 485 -43.28 -26.80 -49.85
CA THR A 485 -43.19 -26.77 -48.38
C THR A 485 -43.74 -28.06 -47.79
N GLU A 486 -43.04 -28.61 -46.80
CA GLU A 486 -43.48 -29.77 -46.02
C GLU A 486 -43.21 -29.47 -44.55
N VAL A 487 -44.25 -29.59 -43.72
CA VAL A 487 -44.16 -29.37 -42.27
C VAL A 487 -44.58 -30.65 -41.56
N SER A 488 -43.66 -31.26 -40.82
CA SER A 488 -43.89 -32.47 -40.04
C SER A 488 -43.56 -32.21 -38.57
N ILE A 489 -44.52 -32.48 -37.69
CA ILE A 489 -44.38 -32.29 -36.25
C ILE A 489 -45.13 -33.37 -35.47
N SER A 490 -44.52 -33.85 -34.39
CA SER A 490 -45.18 -34.75 -33.44
C SER A 490 -46.11 -34.01 -32.48
N GLU A 491 -47.21 -34.64 -32.08
CA GLU A 491 -48.19 -34.03 -31.17
C GLU A 491 -47.59 -33.66 -29.81
N THR A 492 -46.57 -34.39 -29.35
CA THR A 492 -45.81 -34.06 -28.14
C THR A 492 -44.97 -32.80 -28.30
N ALA A 493 -44.32 -32.61 -29.46
CA ALA A 493 -43.53 -31.42 -29.74
C ALA A 493 -44.40 -30.17 -29.88
N ARG A 494 -45.63 -30.32 -30.40
CA ARG A 494 -46.59 -29.23 -30.61
C ARG A 494 -46.93 -28.45 -29.34
N ARG A 495 -46.81 -29.08 -28.17
CA ARG A 495 -47.14 -28.50 -26.85
C ARG A 495 -45.93 -27.90 -26.13
N VAL A 496 -44.72 -28.03 -26.69
CA VAL A 496 -43.49 -27.49 -26.10
C VAL A 496 -43.55 -25.96 -26.15
N MET A 497 -43.27 -25.32 -25.01
CA MET A 497 -43.17 -23.87 -24.93
C MET A 497 -41.81 -23.40 -25.46
N ILE A 498 -41.84 -22.46 -26.39
CA ILE A 498 -40.67 -21.82 -26.99
C ILE A 498 -40.81 -20.30 -26.89
N PRO A 499 -39.70 -19.55 -26.82
CA PRO A 499 -39.71 -18.13 -27.07
C PRO A 499 -40.40 -17.80 -28.39
N SER A 500 -41.30 -16.82 -28.40
CA SER A 500 -42.01 -16.39 -29.61
C SER A 500 -41.02 -15.94 -30.70
N LEU A 501 -41.34 -16.21 -31.98
CA LEU A 501 -40.53 -15.82 -33.14
C LEU A 501 -39.17 -16.54 -33.22
N MET A 502 -39.09 -17.79 -32.74
CA MET A 502 -37.89 -18.62 -32.93
C MET A 502 -37.84 -19.34 -34.29
N VAL A 503 -38.96 -19.85 -34.78
CA VAL A 503 -39.04 -20.65 -36.02
C VAL A 503 -39.27 -19.75 -37.22
N GLN A 504 -40.11 -18.73 -37.07
CA GLN A 504 -40.47 -17.79 -38.13
C GLN A 504 -39.23 -17.21 -38.88
N PRO A 505 -38.19 -16.67 -38.21
CA PRO A 505 -37.03 -16.09 -38.90
C PRO A 505 -36.20 -17.14 -39.68
N LEU A 506 -36.18 -18.39 -39.21
CA LEU A 506 -35.49 -19.48 -39.88
C LEU A 506 -36.19 -19.84 -41.19
N VAL A 507 -37.52 -19.88 -41.17
CA VAL A 507 -38.34 -20.14 -42.37
C VAL A 507 -38.21 -18.99 -43.36
N GLU A 508 -38.26 -17.74 -42.90
CA GLU A 508 -38.02 -16.56 -43.76
C GLU A 508 -36.65 -16.62 -44.43
N ASN A 509 -35.60 -16.98 -43.69
CA ASN A 509 -34.26 -17.15 -44.24
C ASN A 509 -34.20 -18.32 -45.25
N ALA A 510 -34.87 -19.44 -44.98
CA ALA A 510 -34.91 -20.58 -45.89
C ALA A 510 -35.56 -20.21 -47.24
N ILE A 511 -36.66 -19.45 -47.22
CA ILE A 511 -37.31 -18.97 -48.45
C ILE A 511 -36.42 -17.97 -49.20
N LYS A 512 -35.80 -17.01 -48.51
CA LYS A 512 -34.88 -16.04 -49.14
C LYS A 512 -33.76 -16.77 -49.89
N HIS A 513 -33.08 -17.70 -49.22
CA HIS A 513 -32.00 -18.47 -49.85
C HIS A 513 -32.48 -19.44 -50.93
N GLY A 514 -33.69 -20.00 -50.78
CA GLY A 514 -34.29 -20.90 -51.76
C GLY A 514 -34.77 -20.18 -53.04
N ALA A 515 -35.25 -18.93 -52.92
CA ALA A 515 -35.77 -18.15 -54.03
C ALA A 515 -34.69 -17.36 -54.82
N GLU A 516 -33.49 -17.19 -54.24
CA GLU A 516 -32.31 -16.62 -54.90
C GLU A 516 -31.55 -17.63 -55.78
N ARG A 517 -31.88 -18.92 -55.68
CA ARG A 517 -31.46 -19.97 -56.62
C ARG A 517 -32.56 -20.25 -57.63
#